data_AF-A0A093XEY9-F1
#
_entry.id   AF-A0A093XEY9-F1
#
_cell.length_a   1.000
_cell.length_b   1.000
_cell.length_c   1.000
_cell.angle_alpha   90.00
_cell.angle_beta   90.00
_cell.angle_gamma   90.00
#
_symmetry.space_group_name_H-M   'P 1'
#
loop_
_entity.id
_entity.type
_entity.pdbx_description
1 polymer ?
#
loop_
_entity_poly.entity_id
_entity_poly.type
_entity_poly.pdbx_seq_one_letter_code
_entity_poly.pdbx_strand_id
1 'polypeptide(L)'
;MASSMTLRVTTPAGKKPIRKLPSNIEIGAGTTVEEAKRIIARHTGIRDYHRIAIVDTTTKSIIKDRLSILAQNPGVQSTGDIAVKDLGTTLPQPQPHHTQRN
;
A
#
# COMPACT_ATOMS: atom_id res chain seq x y z
N MET A 1 -17.67 15.30 -11.99
CA MET A 1 -16.33 15.90 -11.80
C MET A 1 -15.47 14.91 -11.06
N ALA A 2 -14.45 14.34 -11.70
CA ALA A 2 -13.54 13.41 -11.03
C ALA A 2 -12.38 14.24 -10.46
N SER A 3 -12.40 14.51 -9.15
CA SER A 3 -11.29 15.19 -8.50
C SER A 3 -10.08 14.24 -8.49
N SER A 4 -9.15 14.45 -9.41
CA SER A 4 -7.85 13.79 -9.41
C SER A 4 -6.94 14.48 -8.39
N MET A 5 -6.40 13.71 -7.47
CA MET A 5 -5.45 14.15 -6.45
C MET A 5 -4.09 13.52 -6.72
N THR A 6 -3.05 14.33 -6.64
CA THR A 6 -1.67 13.84 -6.69
C THR A 6 -1.27 13.38 -5.29
N LEU A 7 -0.96 12.10 -5.15
CA LEU A 7 -0.42 11.52 -3.92
C LEU A 7 1.09 11.32 -4.03
N ARG A 8 1.82 11.74 -3.01
CA ARG A 8 3.23 11.41 -2.85
C ARG A 8 3.36 9.97 -2.37
N VAL A 9 4.24 9.23 -3.02
CA VAL A 9 4.48 7.83 -2.72
C VAL A 9 5.90 7.68 -2.21
N THR A 10 6.02 7.20 -0.98
CA THR A 10 7.31 7.07 -0.29
C THR A 10 7.53 5.64 0.18
N THR A 11 8.77 5.25 0.43
CA THR A 11 9.08 4.01 1.14
C THR A 11 9.25 4.28 2.63
N PRO A 12 8.68 3.46 3.52
CA PRO A 12 8.84 3.65 4.96
C PRO A 12 10.31 3.48 5.36
N ALA A 13 10.76 4.33 6.29
CA ALA A 13 12.13 4.34 6.77
C ALA A 13 12.58 2.96 7.31
N GLY A 14 13.80 2.55 6.96
CA GLY A 14 14.38 1.27 7.39
C GLY A 14 13.89 0.03 6.63
N LYS A 15 13.16 0.19 5.52
CA LYS A 15 12.81 -0.91 4.61
C LYS A 15 13.54 -0.80 3.28
N LYS A 16 13.62 -1.93 2.57
CA LYS A 16 14.26 -1.99 1.24
C LYS A 16 13.55 -0.99 0.31
N PRO A 17 14.29 -0.06 -0.31
CA PRO A 17 13.71 0.84 -1.28
C PRO A 17 13.13 0.05 -2.45
N ILE A 18 11.89 0.35 -2.83
CA ILE A 18 11.25 -0.29 -3.98
C ILE A 18 11.86 0.34 -5.23
N ARG A 19 12.49 -0.49 -6.06
CA ARG A 19 13.15 -0.04 -7.29
C ARG A 19 12.08 0.51 -8.24
N LYS A 20 12.33 1.70 -8.80
CA LYS A 20 11.40 2.42 -9.68
C LYS A 20 10.07 2.83 -9.04
N LEU A 21 10.06 3.07 -7.72
CA LEU A 21 8.92 3.68 -7.07
C LEU A 21 8.72 5.11 -7.62
N PRO A 22 7.54 5.43 -8.17
CA PRO A 22 7.26 6.79 -8.59
C PRO A 22 7.17 7.68 -7.34
N SER A 23 7.74 8.89 -7.40
CA SER A 23 7.67 9.83 -6.26
C SER A 23 6.26 10.36 -6.04
N ASN A 24 5.45 10.38 -7.10
CA ASN A 24 4.08 10.89 -7.12
C ASN A 24 3.23 10.03 -8.05
N ILE A 25 1.98 9.78 -7.66
CA ILE A 25 0.97 9.15 -8.51
C ILE A 25 -0.28 10.01 -8.54
N GLU A 26 -0.98 10.01 -9.66
CA GLU A 26 -2.31 10.63 -9.75
C GLU A 26 -3.37 9.57 -9.47
N ILE A 27 -4.25 9.88 -8.53
CA ILE A 27 -5.39 9.04 -8.19
C ILE A 27 -6.68 9.85 -8.29
N GLY A 28 -7.78 9.21 -8.69
CA GLY A 28 -9.09 9.83 -8.65
C GLY A 28 -9.71 9.79 -7.26
N ALA A 29 -10.74 10.61 -7.03
CA ALA A 29 -11.54 10.60 -5.82
C ALA A 29 -12.24 9.24 -5.53
N GLY A 30 -12.43 8.40 -6.56
CA GLY A 30 -12.96 7.04 -6.44
C GLY A 30 -11.89 5.96 -6.47
N THR A 31 -10.59 6.31 -6.50
CA THR A 31 -9.52 5.33 -6.57
C THR A 31 -9.43 4.57 -5.25
N THR A 32 -9.61 3.26 -5.35
CA THR A 32 -9.49 2.34 -4.23
C THR A 32 -8.02 2.00 -3.97
N VAL A 33 -7.77 1.48 -2.77
CA VAL A 33 -6.47 0.93 -2.37
C VAL A 33 -5.97 -0.10 -3.39
N GLU A 34 -6.85 -0.95 -3.93
CA GLU A 34 -6.47 -1.94 -4.93
C GLU A 34 -5.97 -1.32 -6.25
N GLU A 35 -6.68 -0.33 -6.77
CA GLU A 35 -6.29 0.37 -8.00
C GLU A 35 -4.94 1.08 -7.83
N ALA A 36 -4.73 1.76 -6.70
CA ALA A 36 -3.45 2.39 -6.41
C ALA A 36 -2.30 1.38 -6.33
N LYS A 37 -2.52 0.21 -5.70
CA LYS A 37 -1.53 -0.88 -5.71
C LYS A 37 -1.19 -1.32 -7.13
N ARG A 38 -2.20 -1.41 -8.00
CA ARG A 38 -2.03 -1.78 -9.41
C ARG A 38 -1.20 -0.73 -10.17
N ILE A 39 -1.47 0.55 -9.98
CA ILE A 39 -0.69 1.66 -10.57
C ILE A 39 0.76 1.58 -10.10
N ILE A 40 1.00 1.47 -8.80
CA ILE A 40 2.34 1.39 -8.22
C ILE A 40 3.07 0.13 -8.71
N ALA A 41 2.39 -1.02 -8.78
CA ALA A 41 2.94 -2.26 -9.30
C ALA A 41 3.43 -2.12 -10.74
N ARG A 42 2.64 -1.46 -11.59
CA ARG A 42 3.01 -1.19 -12.99
C ARG A 42 4.24 -0.29 -13.10
N HIS A 43 4.36 0.74 -12.26
CA HIS A 43 5.54 1.61 -12.26
C HIS A 43 6.80 0.91 -11.72
N THR A 44 6.66 0.14 -10.66
CA THR A 44 7.77 -0.54 -9.98
C THR A 44 8.21 -1.82 -10.70
N GLY A 45 7.40 -2.33 -11.63
CA GLY A 45 7.63 -3.60 -12.31
C GLY A 45 7.31 -4.82 -11.45
N ILE A 46 6.60 -4.63 -10.33
CA ILE A 46 6.12 -5.73 -9.50
C ILE A 46 4.95 -6.39 -10.23
N ARG A 47 5.09 -7.68 -10.56
CA ARG A 47 4.00 -8.47 -11.20
C ARG A 47 2.82 -8.69 -10.26
N ASP A 48 3.10 -9.01 -9.00
CA ASP A 48 2.09 -9.28 -7.98
C ASP A 48 1.81 -8.04 -7.11
N TYR A 49 0.78 -7.28 -7.48
CA TYR A 49 0.34 -6.11 -6.70
C TYR A 49 -0.13 -6.45 -5.27
N HIS A 50 -0.41 -7.72 -4.96
CA HIS A 50 -0.74 -8.19 -3.62
C HIS A 50 0.45 -8.15 -2.66
N ARG A 51 1.69 -8.14 -3.20
CA ARG A 51 2.91 -7.94 -2.41
C ARG A 51 3.06 -6.50 -1.93
N ILE A 52 2.34 -5.57 -2.54
CA ILE A 52 2.41 -4.16 -2.22
C ILE A 52 1.42 -3.85 -1.10
N ALA A 53 1.94 -3.46 0.06
CA ALA A 53 1.17 -2.90 1.15
C ALA A 53 1.20 -1.38 1.10
N ILE A 54 0.02 -0.76 1.16
CA ILE A 54 -0.11 0.68 1.36
C ILE A 54 -0.22 0.93 2.86
N VAL A 55 0.64 1.80 3.34
CA VAL A 55 0.76 2.22 4.73
C VAL A 55 0.38 3.69 4.79
N ASP A 56 -0.56 3.99 5.66
CA ASP A 56 -0.94 5.37 5.96
C ASP A 56 0.17 6.02 6.80
N THR A 57 0.67 7.18 6.38
CA THR A 57 1.81 7.86 7.02
C THR A 57 1.44 8.45 8.38
N THR A 58 0.15 8.78 8.58
CA THR A 58 -0.38 9.36 9.81
C THR A 58 -0.55 8.32 10.91
N THR A 59 -1.28 7.25 10.62
CA THR A 59 -1.57 6.14 11.55
C THR A 59 -0.47 5.08 11.57
N LYS A 60 0.50 5.17 10.66
CA LYS A 60 1.59 4.20 10.44
C LYS A 60 1.08 2.76 10.26
N SER A 61 -0.18 2.62 9.88
CA SER A 61 -0.91 1.36 9.81
C SER A 61 -1.11 0.93 8.36
N ILE A 62 -1.05 -0.37 8.12
CA ILE A 62 -1.28 -0.93 6.77
C ILE A 62 -2.79 -0.89 6.49
N ILE A 63 -3.16 -0.26 5.38
CA ILE A 63 -4.54 -0.29 4.88
C ILE A 63 -4.76 -1.66 4.23
N LYS A 64 -5.43 -2.55 4.98
CA LYS A 64 -5.75 -3.92 4.55
C LYS A 64 -6.97 -3.96 3.63
N ASP A 65 -7.90 -3.03 3.83
CA ASP A 65 -9.13 -2.97 3.07
C ASP A 65 -8.86 -2.52 1.64
N ARG A 66 -9.28 -3.33 0.67
CA ARG A 66 -8.97 -3.15 -0.75
C ARG A 66 -9.94 -2.21 -1.44
N LEU A 67 -11.18 -2.17 -0.95
CA LEU A 67 -12.27 -1.35 -1.48
C LEU A 67 -12.27 0.07 -0.90
N SER A 68 -11.52 0.28 0.18
CA SER A 68 -11.34 1.59 0.79
C SER A 68 -10.83 2.59 -0.24
N ILE A 69 -11.47 3.74 -0.25
CA ILE A 69 -11.11 4.85 -1.12
C ILE A 69 -9.93 5.57 -0.46
N LEU A 70 -8.78 5.60 -1.16
CA LEU A 70 -7.58 6.27 -0.67
C LEU A 70 -7.82 7.74 -0.43
N ALA A 71 -8.52 8.38 -1.36
CA ALA A 71 -8.90 9.79 -1.27
C ALA A 71 -9.90 10.10 -0.15
N GLN A 72 -10.50 9.11 0.54
CA GLN A 72 -11.36 9.33 1.71
C GLN A 72 -10.66 8.98 3.03
N ASN A 73 -9.43 8.46 2.98
CA ASN A 73 -8.70 8.19 4.20
C ASN A 73 -8.21 9.52 4.80
N PRO A 74 -8.54 9.84 6.06
CA PRO A 74 -8.24 11.13 6.65
C PRO A 74 -6.74 11.42 6.73
N GLY A 75 -5.91 10.39 6.97
CA GLY A 75 -4.46 10.53 6.96
C GLY A 75 -3.91 10.92 5.58
N VAL A 76 -4.38 10.22 4.55
CA VAL A 76 -4.03 10.46 3.15
C VAL A 76 -4.55 11.80 2.64
N GLN A 77 -5.77 12.21 3.00
CA GLN A 77 -6.30 13.53 2.65
C GLN A 77 -5.54 14.67 3.35
N SER A 78 -5.17 14.48 4.62
CA SER A 78 -4.53 15.52 5.43
C SER A 78 -3.07 15.75 5.05
N THR A 79 -2.34 14.68 4.73
CA THR A 79 -0.91 14.76 4.36
C THR A 79 -0.71 14.80 2.85
N GLY A 80 -1.53 14.09 2.07
CA GLY A 80 -1.29 13.86 0.65
C GLY A 80 -0.15 12.88 0.38
N ASP A 81 0.29 12.14 1.40
CA ASP A 81 1.43 11.23 1.32
C ASP A 81 1.02 9.81 1.76
N ILE A 82 1.47 8.81 1.00
CA ILE A 82 1.36 7.40 1.37
C ILE A 82 2.73 6.74 1.41
N ALA A 83 2.87 5.78 2.31
CA ALA A 83 4.05 4.93 2.37
C ALA A 83 3.74 3.56 1.76
N VAL A 84 4.65 3.01 0.98
CA VAL A 84 4.48 1.74 0.29
C VAL A 84 5.55 0.78 0.73
N LYS A 85 5.12 -0.43 1.07
CA LYS A 85 6.00 -1.50 1.54
C LYS A 85 5.84 -2.73 0.66
N ASP A 86 6.94 -3.25 0.15
CA ASP A 86 6.97 -4.62 -0.40
C ASP A 86 6.93 -5.60 0.78
N LEU A 87 5.89 -6.43 0.81
CA LEU A 87 5.71 -7.52 1.77
C LEU A 87 6.47 -8.78 1.38
N GLY A 88 7.08 -8.82 0.19
CA GLY A 88 7.73 -10.02 -0.32
C GLY A 88 6.72 -11.10 -0.71
N THR A 89 7.21 -12.29 -1.06
CA THR A 89 6.37 -13.50 -1.06
C THR A 89 5.94 -13.72 0.38
N THR A 90 4.64 -13.67 0.65
CA THR A 90 4.10 -14.21 1.90
C THR A 90 4.44 -15.69 1.94
N LEU A 91 5.55 -16.04 2.60
CA LEU A 91 5.69 -17.38 3.12
C LEU A 91 4.49 -17.58 4.07
N PRO A 92 3.73 -18.68 3.94
CA PRO A 92 2.78 -19.03 4.98
C PRO A 92 3.60 -19.07 6.28
N GLN A 93 3.27 -18.20 7.24
CA GLN A 93 3.80 -18.40 8.59
C GLN A 93 3.38 -19.81 8.98
N PRO A 94 4.31 -20.72 9.35
CA PRO A 94 3.91 -21.97 9.95
C PRO A 94 3.09 -21.59 11.18
N GLN A 95 1.79 -21.86 11.12
CA GLN A 95 0.94 -21.74 12.29
C GLN A 95 1.60 -22.62 13.36
N PRO A 96 1.83 -22.13 14.60
CA PRO A 96 2.24 -23.02 15.66
C PRO A 96 1.09 -24.01 15.83
N HIS A 97 1.26 -25.22 15.32
CA HIS A 97 0.40 -26.33 15.66
C HIS A 97 0.53 -26.49 17.18
N HIS A 98 -0.48 -26.02 17.91
CA HIS A 98 -0.67 -26.40 19.30
C HIS A 98 -0.93 -27.90 19.28
N THR A 99 0.14 -28.69 19.36
CA THR A 99 0.07 -30.10 19.69
C THR A 99 -0.44 -30.17 21.12
N GLN A 100 -1.74 -30.33 21.26
CA GLN A 100 -2.38 -30.68 22.52
C GLN A 100 -1.87 -32.08 22.86
N ARG A 101 -0.82 -32.13 23.69
CA ARG A 101 -0.35 -33.37 24.33
C ARG A 101 -1.47 -33.86 25.25
N ASN A 102 -1.89 -35.08 24.98
CA ASN A 102 -2.83 -35.86 25.79
C ASN A 102 -2.09 -36.68 26.83
#